data_AF-A0A5E6NZ06-F1
#
_entry.id   AF-A0A5E6NZ06-F1
#
_cell.length_a   1.000
_cell.length_b   1.000
_cell.length_c   1.000
_cell.angle_alpha   90.00
_cell.angle_beta   90.00
_cell.angle_gamma   90.00
#
_symmetry.space_group_name_H-M   'P 1'
#
loop_
_entity.id
_entity.type
_entity.pdbx_description
1 polymer ?
#
loop_
_entity_poly.entity_id
_entity_poly.type
_entity_poly.pdbx_seq_one_letter_code
_entity_poly.pdbx_strand_id
1 'polypeptide(L)'
;SHPDFYPLYLGNHIFGGSGLTAILSGEIREKKGLAYSVYSHFSKMQSNGSFIIKLQTKNSQANEAKKIAIQTLNNFINNNIDEQKLQDGKDNIIGGFALQTASNANILTYLSIIGFYNLPLDYLDTFTDKIKILARKISKTPLRV
;
A
#
# COMPACT_ATOMS: atom_id res chain seq x y z
N SER A 1 12.81 -11.59 -4.18
CA SER A 1 11.78 -12.01 -3.21
C SER A 1 12.22 -11.62 -1.80
N HIS A 2 11.78 -10.46 -1.29
CA HIS A 2 12.09 -10.02 0.08
C HIS A 2 10.98 -10.48 1.05
N PRO A 3 11.29 -10.94 2.28
CA PRO A 3 10.27 -11.37 3.25
C PRO A 3 9.24 -10.27 3.56
N ASP A 4 9.67 -9.01 3.57
CA ASP A 4 8.80 -7.88 3.89
C ASP A 4 7.92 -7.39 2.73
N PHE A 5 7.98 -8.04 1.56
CA PHE A 5 7.20 -7.61 0.41
C PHE A 5 5.69 -7.54 0.71
N TYR A 6 5.10 -8.62 1.23
CA TYR A 6 3.67 -8.67 1.54
C TYR A 6 3.29 -7.74 2.72
N PRO A 7 4.06 -7.69 3.83
CA PRO A 7 3.92 -6.67 4.87
C PRO A 7 3.86 -5.24 4.34
N LEU A 8 4.85 -4.84 3.53
CA LEU A 8 4.94 -3.49 2.98
C LEU A 8 3.86 -3.22 1.93
N TYR A 9 3.47 -4.23 1.15
CA TYR A 9 2.38 -4.13 0.18
C TYR A 9 1.05 -3.84 0.87
N LEU A 10 0.67 -4.65 1.87
CA LEU A 10 -0.57 -4.47 2.63
C LEU A 10 -0.54 -3.18 3.43
N GLY A 11 0.58 -2.90 4.12
CA GLY A 11 0.76 -1.67 4.89
C GLY A 11 0.64 -0.41 4.03
N ASN A 12 1.32 -0.38 2.87
CA ASN A 12 1.21 0.74 1.94
C ASN A 12 -0.21 0.90 1.42
N HIS A 13 -0.89 -0.21 1.08
CA HIS A 13 -2.27 -0.16 0.59
C HIS A 13 -3.19 0.55 1.58
N ILE A 14 -3.11 0.20 2.86
CA ILE A 14 -3.88 0.83 3.96
C ILE A 14 -3.46 2.29 4.17
N PHE A 15 -2.15 2.56 4.16
CA PHE A 15 -1.61 3.88 4.47
C PHE A 15 -1.92 4.91 3.38
N GLY A 16 -1.56 4.64 2.12
CA GLY A 16 -1.65 5.62 1.02
C GLY A 16 -1.79 5.03 -0.38
N GLY A 17 -1.92 3.70 -0.52
CA GLY A 17 -1.98 3.00 -1.80
C GLY A 17 -3.39 2.73 -2.32
N SER A 18 -4.42 2.70 -1.46
CA SER A 18 -5.81 2.43 -1.85
C SER A 18 -6.57 3.64 -2.41
N GLY A 19 -5.87 4.74 -2.71
CA GLY A 19 -6.49 5.97 -3.21
C GLY A 19 -7.34 6.66 -2.15
N LEU A 20 -8.61 6.91 -2.45
CA LEU A 20 -9.48 7.75 -1.63
C LEU A 20 -9.71 7.19 -0.22
N THR A 21 -9.73 5.86 -0.06
CA THR A 21 -10.02 5.19 1.22
C THR A 21 -8.80 5.09 2.15
N ALA A 22 -7.62 5.45 1.66
CA ALA A 22 -6.37 5.34 2.39
C ALA A 22 -6.32 6.33 3.55
N ILE A 23 -5.62 5.97 4.64
CA ILE A 23 -5.46 6.82 5.83
C ILE A 23 -4.91 8.21 5.43
N LEU A 24 -3.91 8.24 4.57
CA LEU A 24 -3.25 9.47 4.13
C LEU A 24 -4.20 10.39 3.33
N SER A 25 -5.12 9.82 2.53
CA SER A 25 -6.19 10.57 1.87
C SER A 25 -7.16 11.16 2.89
N GLY A 26 -7.57 10.38 3.89
CA GLY A 26 -8.42 10.87 4.97
C GLY A 26 -7.81 12.06 5.72
N GLU A 27 -6.52 11.98 6.08
CA GLU A 27 -5.85 13.05 6.84
C GLU A 27 -5.63 14.33 6.01
N ILE A 28 -5.20 14.21 4.75
CA ILE A 28 -4.79 15.37 3.95
C ILE A 28 -5.95 15.93 3.11
N ARG A 29 -6.71 15.05 2.43
CA ARG A 29 -7.80 15.46 1.53
C ARG A 29 -9.08 15.73 2.31
N GLU A 30 -9.52 14.79 3.15
CA GLU A 30 -10.86 14.87 3.75
C GLU A 30 -10.90 15.79 4.97
N LYS A 31 -9.99 15.60 5.93
CA LYS A 31 -10.00 16.38 7.17
C LYS A 31 -9.47 17.81 7.01
N LYS A 32 -8.55 18.02 6.08
CA LYS A 32 -7.79 19.28 5.96
C LYS A 32 -7.96 20.00 4.63
N GLY A 33 -8.43 19.31 3.59
CA GLY A 33 -8.62 19.92 2.26
C GLY A 33 -7.35 20.47 1.63
N LEU A 34 -6.17 19.95 2.01
CA LEU A 34 -4.87 20.50 1.58
C LEU A 34 -4.47 20.01 0.20
N ALA A 35 -4.88 18.81 -0.20
CA ALA A 35 -4.57 18.24 -1.50
C ALA A 35 -5.78 17.50 -2.08
N TYR A 36 -5.95 17.59 -3.40
CA TYR A 36 -6.95 16.77 -4.09
C TYR A 36 -6.47 15.33 -4.26
N SER A 37 -5.20 15.14 -4.59
CA SER A 37 -4.57 13.83 -4.74
C SER A 37 -3.37 13.72 -3.79
N VAL A 38 -3.34 12.61 -3.07
CA VAL A 38 -2.22 12.19 -2.24
C VAL A 38 -2.17 10.67 -2.24
N TYR A 39 -0.98 10.10 -2.35
CA TYR A 39 -0.77 8.66 -2.32
C TYR A 39 0.66 8.32 -1.91
N SER A 40 0.89 7.04 -1.59
CA SER A 40 2.20 6.49 -1.34
C SER A 40 2.43 5.21 -2.13
N HIS A 41 3.68 4.96 -2.50
CA HIS A 41 4.07 3.72 -3.16
C HIS A 41 5.51 3.35 -2.83
N PHE A 42 5.80 2.06 -2.96
CA PHE A 42 7.15 1.53 -3.01
C PHE A 42 7.57 1.39 -4.47
N SER A 43 8.69 2.01 -4.84
CA SER A 43 9.36 1.74 -6.11
C SER A 43 10.08 0.41 -6.00
N LYS A 44 9.63 -0.60 -6.75
CA LYS A 44 10.22 -1.94 -6.74
C LYS A 44 11.42 -1.95 -7.69
N MET A 45 12.60 -2.26 -7.17
CA MET A 45 13.84 -2.37 -7.95
C MET A 45 14.54 -3.68 -7.59
N GLN A 46 15.49 -4.12 -8.41
CA GLN A 46 16.34 -5.28 -8.08
C GLN A 46 17.26 -4.99 -6.89
N SER A 47 17.64 -3.72 -6.71
CA SER A 47 18.30 -3.18 -5.51
C SER A 47 17.28 -2.54 -4.55
N ASN A 48 17.76 -1.93 -3.46
CA ASN A 48 16.91 -1.20 -2.52
C ASN A 48 16.09 -0.12 -3.25
N GLY A 49 14.77 -0.26 -3.18
CA GLY A 49 13.81 0.68 -3.73
C GLY A 49 13.48 1.81 -2.74
N SER A 50 12.86 2.87 -3.25
CA SER A 50 12.41 4.00 -2.43
C SER A 50 10.94 3.86 -2.03
N PHE A 51 10.61 4.35 -0.82
CA PHE A 51 9.25 4.67 -0.43
C PHE A 51 8.98 6.15 -0.73
N ILE A 52 7.91 6.43 -1.44
CA ILE A 52 7.58 7.78 -1.90
C ILE A 52 6.16 8.13 -1.47
N ILE A 53 6.00 9.27 -0.79
CA ILE A 53 4.71 9.96 -0.61
C ILE A 53 4.66 11.10 -1.63
N LYS A 54 3.57 11.19 -2.38
CA LYS A 54 3.36 12.23 -3.38
C LYS A 54 2.01 12.90 -3.16
N LEU A 55 2.01 14.24 -3.16
CA LEU A 55 0.82 15.07 -3.10
C LEU A 55 1.02 16.36 -3.88
N GLN A 56 -0.08 17.05 -4.19
CA GLN A 56 -0.08 18.38 -4.80
C GLN A 56 -0.98 19.32 -4.00
N THR A 57 -0.47 20.50 -3.65
CA THR A 57 -1.15 21.49 -2.80
C THR A 57 -0.80 22.92 -3.24
N LYS A 58 -1.46 23.92 -2.66
CA LYS A 58 -1.11 25.33 -2.86
C LYS A 58 0.27 25.62 -2.24
N ASN A 59 1.04 26.51 -2.86
CA ASN A 59 2.38 26.87 -2.35
C ASN A 59 2.36 27.34 -0.89
N SER A 60 1.35 28.15 -0.51
CA SER A 60 1.20 28.63 0.87
C SER A 60 0.91 27.53 1.89
N GLN A 61 0.46 26.35 1.45
CA GLN A 61 0.10 25.20 2.28
C GLN A 61 1.15 24.07 2.24
N ALA A 62 2.21 24.22 1.42
CA ALA A 62 3.18 23.16 1.18
C ALA A 62 3.85 22.62 2.47
N ASN A 63 4.24 23.53 3.37
CA ASN A 63 4.87 23.15 4.64
C ASN A 63 3.90 22.44 5.59
N GLU A 64 2.65 22.88 5.64
CA GLU A 64 1.61 22.24 6.45
C GLU A 64 1.30 20.84 5.93
N ALA A 65 1.09 20.70 4.62
CA ALA A 65 0.79 19.42 4.00
C ALA A 65 1.94 18.42 4.18
N LYS A 66 3.20 18.87 4.02
CA LYS A 66 4.39 18.06 4.32
C LYS A 66 4.42 17.61 5.78
N LYS A 67 4.18 18.53 6.71
CA LYS A 67 4.17 18.23 8.16
C LYS A 67 3.13 17.15 8.48
N ILE A 68 1.91 17.32 7.98
CA ILE A 68 0.82 16.36 8.21
C ILE A 68 1.16 15.00 7.59
N ALA A 69 1.67 14.96 6.34
CA ALA A 69 2.06 13.70 5.71
C ALA A 69 3.09 12.91 6.55
N ILE A 70 4.11 13.59 7.08
CA ILE A 70 5.13 12.98 7.94
C ILE A 70 4.54 12.55 9.28
N GLN A 71 3.69 13.37 9.88
CA GLN A 71 3.01 13.03 11.15
C GLN A 71 2.11 11.80 10.99
N THR A 72 1.33 11.73 9.91
CA THR A 72 0.48 10.57 9.61
C THR A 72 1.31 9.31 9.40
N LEU A 73 2.45 9.40 8.68
CA LEU A 73 3.37 8.27 8.53
C LEU A 73 3.92 7.82 9.89
N ASN A 74 4.43 8.75 10.69
CA ASN A 74 4.96 8.45 12.02
C ASN A 74 3.90 7.82 12.94
N ASN A 75 2.67 8.32 12.88
CA ASN A 75 1.58 7.73 13.64
C ASN A 75 1.23 6.33 13.15
N PHE A 76 1.27 6.09 11.83
CA PHE A 76 0.99 4.79 11.24
C PHE A 76 2.03 3.73 11.61
N ILE A 77 3.32 4.09 11.63
CA ILE A 77 4.40 3.12 11.96
C ILE A 77 4.54 2.85 13.47
N ASN A 78 4.16 3.80 14.33
CA ASN A 78 4.36 3.70 15.77
C ASN A 78 3.13 3.20 16.53
N ASN A 79 1.97 3.10 15.87
CA ASN A 79 0.74 2.63 16.49
C ASN A 79 0.22 1.37 15.80
N ASN A 80 -0.62 0.62 16.51
CA ASN A 80 -1.30 -0.52 15.92
C ASN A 80 -2.28 -0.05 14.83
N ILE A 81 -2.35 -0.82 13.75
CA ILE A 81 -3.36 -0.62 12.71
C ILE A 81 -4.72 -0.99 13.29
N ASP A 82 -5.70 -0.10 13.11
CA ASP A 82 -7.09 -0.36 13.44
C ASP A 82 -7.61 -1.62 12.72
N GLU A 83 -8.32 -2.48 13.45
CA GLU A 83 -8.76 -3.79 12.93
C GLU A 83 -9.68 -3.64 11.71
N GLN A 84 -10.56 -2.64 11.71
CA GLN A 84 -11.45 -2.38 10.59
C GLN A 84 -10.64 -1.90 9.38
N LYS A 85 -9.68 -0.98 9.55
CA LYS A 85 -8.78 -0.56 8.47
C LYS A 85 -7.95 -1.70 7.89
N LEU A 86 -7.47 -2.61 8.74
CA LEU A 86 -6.76 -3.80 8.30
C LEU A 86 -7.66 -4.73 7.48
N GLN A 87 -8.89 -4.94 7.94
CA GLN A 87 -9.89 -5.76 7.24
C GLN A 87 -10.26 -5.13 5.88
N ASP A 88 -10.58 -3.84 5.85
CA ASP A 88 -10.93 -3.11 4.64
C ASP A 88 -9.80 -3.15 3.61
N GLY A 89 -8.56 -2.95 4.06
CA GLY A 89 -7.38 -3.00 3.20
C GLY A 89 -7.17 -4.39 2.59
N LYS A 90 -7.31 -5.44 3.41
CA LYS A 90 -7.22 -6.83 2.97
C LYS A 90 -8.32 -7.16 1.94
N ASP A 91 -9.56 -6.81 2.23
CA ASP A 91 -10.69 -7.12 1.35
C ASP A 91 -10.61 -6.34 0.03
N ASN A 92 -10.14 -5.09 0.06
CA ASN A 92 -9.92 -4.30 -1.14
C ASN A 92 -8.83 -4.89 -2.04
N ILE A 93 -7.72 -5.37 -1.47
CA ILE A 93 -6.67 -6.05 -2.24
C ILE A 93 -7.21 -7.33 -2.88
N ILE A 94 -7.90 -8.17 -2.10
CA ILE A 94 -8.40 -9.46 -2.58
C ILE A 94 -9.48 -9.27 -3.65
N GLY A 95 -10.45 -8.40 -3.40
CA GLY A 95 -11.54 -8.10 -4.34
C GLY A 95 -11.04 -7.43 -5.62
N GLY A 96 -10.01 -6.58 -5.53
CA GLY A 96 -9.40 -5.92 -6.69
C GLY A 96 -8.49 -6.82 -7.52
N PHE A 97 -7.95 -7.89 -6.93
CA PHE A 97 -6.98 -8.75 -7.61
C PHE A 97 -7.55 -9.42 -8.87
N ALA A 98 -8.81 -9.85 -8.84
CA ALA A 98 -9.46 -10.46 -10.01
C ALA A 98 -9.49 -9.51 -11.22
N LEU A 99 -9.72 -8.21 -10.99
CA LEU A 99 -9.69 -7.19 -12.05
C LEU A 99 -8.26 -6.98 -12.60
N GLN A 100 -7.26 -7.07 -11.71
CA GLN A 100 -5.85 -6.97 -12.09
C GLN A 100 -5.39 -8.13 -12.97
N THR A 101 -6.14 -9.23 -13.10
CA THR A 101 -5.78 -10.37 -13.97
C THR A 101 -6.81 -10.62 -15.07
N ALA A 102 -7.73 -9.68 -15.32
CA ALA A 102 -8.87 -9.90 -16.21
C ALA A 102 -8.60 -9.67 -17.71
N SER A 103 -7.43 -9.15 -18.10
CA SER A 103 -7.11 -8.83 -19.51
C SER A 103 -5.78 -9.44 -19.94
N ASN A 104 -5.63 -9.70 -21.25
CA ASN A 104 -4.37 -10.20 -21.82
C ASN A 104 -3.19 -9.26 -21.52
N ALA A 105 -3.41 -7.94 -21.56
CA ALA A 105 -2.38 -6.95 -21.24
C ALA A 105 -1.94 -7.04 -19.76
N ASN A 106 -2.90 -7.24 -18.86
CA ASN A 106 -2.61 -7.42 -17.45
C ASN A 106 -1.86 -8.73 -17.19
N ILE A 107 -2.30 -9.83 -17.80
CA ILE A 107 -1.63 -11.13 -17.70
C ILE A 107 -0.18 -11.01 -18.19
N LEU A 108 0.05 -10.39 -19.35
CA LEU A 108 1.40 -10.14 -19.87
C LEU A 108 2.26 -9.33 -18.90
N THR A 109 1.68 -8.31 -18.27
CA THR A 109 2.37 -7.49 -17.25
C THR A 109 2.82 -8.35 -16.07
N TYR A 110 1.94 -9.22 -15.54
CA TYR A 110 2.30 -10.11 -14.44
C TYR A 110 3.33 -11.16 -14.85
N LEU A 111 3.20 -11.77 -16.03
CA LEU A 111 4.20 -12.71 -16.54
C LEU A 111 5.58 -12.05 -16.69
N SER A 112 5.62 -10.80 -17.15
CA SER A 112 6.85 -10.02 -17.27
C SER A 112 7.50 -9.77 -15.90
N ILE A 113 6.69 -9.41 -14.89
CA ILE A 113 7.17 -9.21 -13.51
C ILE A 113 7.68 -10.53 -12.91
N ILE A 114 6.96 -11.63 -13.11
CA ILE A 114 7.33 -12.96 -12.61
C ILE A 114 8.67 -13.39 -13.21
N GLY A 115 8.82 -13.29 -14.53
CA GLY A 115 10.07 -13.64 -15.21
C GLY A 115 11.23 -12.71 -14.83
N PHE A 116 11.03 -11.39 -14.88
CA PHE A 116 12.11 -10.42 -14.63
C PHE A 116 12.65 -10.45 -13.20
N TYR A 117 11.76 -10.65 -12.20
CA TYR A 117 12.15 -10.74 -10.79
C TYR A 117 12.33 -12.18 -10.29
N ASN A 118 12.29 -13.16 -11.19
CA ASN A 118 12.42 -14.59 -10.90
C ASN A 118 11.49 -15.04 -9.75
N LEU A 119 10.21 -14.65 -9.84
CA LEU A 119 9.21 -15.02 -8.84
C LEU A 119 8.73 -16.46 -9.07
N PRO A 120 8.20 -17.12 -8.02
CA PRO A 120 7.54 -18.41 -8.16
C PRO A 120 6.44 -18.40 -9.23
N LEU A 121 6.31 -19.50 -9.98
CA LEU A 121 5.27 -19.61 -11.03
C LEU A 121 3.85 -19.64 -10.45
N ASP A 122 3.71 -20.05 -9.19
CA ASP A 122 2.46 -20.03 -8.42
C ASP A 122 2.16 -18.65 -7.79
N TYR A 123 2.89 -17.59 -8.20
CA TYR A 123 2.78 -16.27 -7.58
C TYR A 123 1.36 -15.72 -7.63
N LEU A 124 0.66 -15.85 -8.77
CA LEU A 124 -0.70 -15.34 -8.92
C LEU A 124 -1.71 -16.13 -8.09
N ASP A 125 -1.58 -17.46 -8.10
CA ASP A 125 -2.48 -18.36 -7.37
C ASP A 125 -2.36 -18.14 -5.85
N THR A 126 -1.14 -18.01 -5.36
CA THR A 126 -0.87 -17.91 -3.91
C THR A 126 -0.95 -16.48 -3.36
N PHE A 127 -1.06 -15.46 -4.21
CA PHE A 127 -0.99 -14.06 -3.79
C PHE A 127 -2.05 -13.70 -2.74
N THR A 128 -3.32 -14.00 -3.04
CA THR A 128 -4.43 -13.62 -2.17
C THR A 128 -4.37 -14.36 -0.83
N ASP A 129 -3.94 -15.61 -0.83
CA ASP A 129 -3.82 -16.42 0.40
C ASP A 129 -2.68 -15.92 1.28
N LYS A 130 -1.55 -15.52 0.70
CA LYS A 130 -0.45 -14.87 1.45
C LYS A 130 -0.92 -13.58 2.13
N ILE A 131 -1.75 -12.77 1.46
CA ILE A 131 -2.37 -11.57 2.06
C ILE A 131 -3.34 -11.95 3.20
N LYS A 132 -4.20 -12.96 3.02
CA LYS A 132 -5.13 -13.42 4.07
C LYS A 132 -4.38 -13.89 5.33
N ILE A 133 -3.35 -14.72 5.15
CA ILE A 133 -2.55 -15.26 6.25
C ILE A 133 -1.83 -14.13 6.99
N LEU A 134 -1.23 -13.20 6.24
CA LEU A 134 -0.53 -12.05 6.81
C LEU A 134 -1.47 -11.15 7.62
N ALA A 135 -2.65 -10.80 7.08
CA ALA A 135 -3.60 -9.97 7.80
C ALA A 135 -4.03 -10.59 9.14
N ARG A 136 -4.27 -11.91 9.17
CA ARG A 136 -4.55 -12.66 10.42
C ARG A 136 -3.38 -12.69 11.40
N LYS A 137 -2.15 -12.59 10.91
CA LYS A 137 -0.94 -12.51 11.76
C LYS A 137 -0.83 -11.13 12.39
N ILE A 138 -1.03 -10.06 11.61
CA ILE A 138 -0.96 -8.66 12.07
C ILE A 138 -2.03 -8.38 13.12
N SER A 139 -3.25 -8.91 12.96
CA SER A 139 -4.31 -8.76 13.96
C SER A 139 -3.97 -9.40 15.32
N LYS A 140 -3.00 -10.32 15.36
CA LYS A 140 -2.54 -11.00 16.58
C LYS A 140 -1.22 -10.44 17.12
N THR A 141 -0.46 -9.68 16.32
CA THR A 141 0.86 -9.15 16.71
C THR A 141 1.19 -7.89 15.88
N PRO A 142 1.57 -6.76 16.50
CA PRO A 142 1.90 -5.53 15.79
C PRO A 142 3.00 -5.71 14.75
N LEU A 143 2.89 -5.01 13.62
CA LEU A 143 3.95 -4.85 12.63
C LEU A 143 5.10 -4.06 13.26
N ARG A 144 6.17 -4.75 13.64
CA ARG A 144 7.48 -4.12 13.84
C ARG A 144 8.22 -4.24 12.51
N VAL A 145 8.30 -3.12 11.79
CA VAL A 145 9.17 -2.94 10.61
C VAL A 145 10.56 -2.57 11.08
#